data_AF-A0AA41VM15-F1
#
_entry.id   AF-A0AA41VM15-F1
#
_cell.length_a   1.000
_cell.length_b   1.000
_cell.length_c   1.000
_cell.angle_alpha   90.00
_cell.angle_beta   90.00
_cell.angle_gamma   90.00
#
_symmetry.space_group_name_H-M   'P 1'
#
loop_
_entity.id
_entity.type
_entity.pdbx_description
1 polymer ?
#
loop_
_entity_poly.entity_id
_entity_poly.type
_entity_poly.pdbx_seq_one_letter_code
_entity_poly.pdbx_strand_id
1 'polypeptide(L)'
;IKSLGVKMVLSGEGSDEILGGYLYFHKAPNKDEFHQETCRKIKALHLYDCLRANKSTSAWGLEDGIPFLDKKFINIAMDIDPEWKM
;
A
#
# COMPACT_ATOMS: atom_id res chain seq x y z
N ILE A 1 12.11 19.52 0.03
CA ILE A 1 11.86 19.17 1.44
C ILE A 1 13.12 18.78 2.19
N LYS A 2 14.04 18.00 1.59
CA LYS A 2 15.34 17.69 2.21
C LYS A 2 16.15 18.93 2.59
N SER A 3 16.17 19.95 1.73
CA SER A 3 16.81 21.25 1.98
C SER A 3 16.27 21.99 3.21
N LEU A 4 15.07 21.64 3.67
CA LEU A 4 14.46 22.17 4.90
C LEU A 4 14.94 21.43 6.17
N GLY A 5 15.89 20.49 6.03
CA GLY A 5 16.42 19.69 7.14
C GLY A 5 15.59 18.44 7.49
N VAL A 6 14.50 18.18 6.76
CA VAL A 6 13.65 17.00 6.98
C VAL A 6 14.42 15.72 6.64
N LYS A 7 14.33 14.73 7.52
CA LYS A 7 15.02 13.43 7.39
C LYS A 7 14.09 12.25 7.14
N MET A 8 12.80 12.39 7.47
CA MET A 8 11.81 11.34 7.33
C MET A 8 10.45 11.94 6.98
N VAL A 9 9.68 11.23 6.16
CA VAL A 9 8.29 11.55 5.82
C VAL A 9 7.43 10.31 5.96
N LEU A 10 6.11 10.51 6.11
CA LEU A 10 5.13 9.45 6.04
C LEU A 10 4.43 9.48 4.68
N SER A 11 4.27 8.33 4.06
CA SER A 11 3.53 8.16 2.81
C SER A 11 2.32 7.23 2.99
N GLY A 12 1.36 7.36 2.07
CA GLY A 12 0.13 6.57 2.05
C GLY A 12 0.19 5.32 1.17
N GLU A 13 1.40 4.93 0.72
CA GLU A 13 1.60 3.79 -0.17
C GLU A 13 1.06 2.50 0.48
N GLY A 14 0.50 1.58 -0.31
CA GLY A 14 -0.08 0.33 0.19
C GLY A 14 -1.57 0.41 0.56
N SER A 15 -2.14 1.61 0.73
CA SER A 15 -3.57 1.77 1.04
C SER A 15 -4.46 1.15 -0.02
N ASP A 16 -4.22 1.48 -1.30
CA ASP A 16 -5.05 1.02 -2.41
C ASP A 16 -4.94 -0.49 -2.64
N GLU A 17 -3.77 -1.07 -2.38
CA GLU A 17 -3.53 -2.50 -2.51
C GLU A 17 -4.16 -3.33 -1.40
N ILE A 18 -4.28 -2.76 -0.19
CA ILE A 18 -4.89 -3.43 0.97
C ILE A 18 -6.42 -3.28 0.97
N LEU A 19 -6.90 -2.11 0.55
CA LEU A 19 -8.31 -1.73 0.65
C LEU A 19 -9.04 -1.71 -0.69
N GLY A 20 -8.35 -1.98 -1.80
CA GLY A 20 -8.95 -2.01 -3.14
C GLY A 20 -9.31 -0.63 -3.69
N GLY A 21 -8.49 0.38 -3.43
CA GLY A 21 -8.81 1.79 -3.76
C GLY A 21 -8.70 2.17 -5.25
N TYR A 22 -8.12 1.31 -6.09
CA TYR A 22 -8.06 1.57 -7.53
C TYR A 22 -9.42 1.41 -8.22
N LEU A 23 -9.73 2.29 -9.16
CA LEU A 23 -11.02 2.31 -9.87
C LEU A 23 -11.42 0.97 -10.53
N TYR A 24 -10.47 0.11 -10.90
CA TYR A 24 -10.80 -1.18 -11.51
C TYR A 24 -11.39 -2.18 -10.51
N PHE A 25 -11.21 -1.98 -9.20
CA PHE A 25 -11.84 -2.83 -8.17
C PHE A 25 -13.36 -2.71 -8.15
N HIS A 26 -13.94 -1.59 -8.63
CA HIS A 26 -15.40 -1.48 -8.84
C HIS A 26 -15.95 -2.48 -9.86
N LYS A 27 -15.08 -3.12 -10.65
CA LYS A 27 -15.44 -4.17 -11.61
C LYS A 27 -15.09 -5.57 -11.12
N ALA A 28 -14.72 -5.73 -9.84
CA ALA A 28 -14.47 -7.04 -9.26
C ALA A 28 -15.74 -7.91 -9.34
N PRO A 29 -15.67 -9.15 -9.86
CA PRO A 29 -16.84 -10.00 -10.05
C PRO A 29 -17.54 -10.39 -8.75
N ASN A 30 -16.78 -10.54 -7.67
CA ASN A 30 -17.24 -10.92 -6.34
C ASN A 30 -16.13 -10.62 -5.30
N LYS A 31 -16.47 -10.80 -4.02
CA LYS A 31 -15.59 -10.52 -2.88
C LYS A 31 -14.34 -11.40 -2.80
N ASP A 32 -14.43 -12.64 -3.30
CA ASP A 32 -13.29 -13.56 -3.29
C ASP A 32 -12.25 -13.14 -4.33
N GLU A 33 -12.68 -12.79 -5.55
CA GLU A 33 -11.80 -12.23 -6.60
C GLU A 33 -11.19 -10.88 -6.16
N PHE A 34 -11.96 -10.02 -5.50
CA PHE A 34 -11.46 -8.78 -4.90
C PHE A 34 -10.35 -9.06 -3.87
N HIS A 35 -10.57 -10.01 -2.96
CA HIS A 35 -9.59 -10.37 -1.93
C HIS A 35 -8.33 -11.03 -2.52
N GLN A 36 -8.49 -11.91 -3.51
CA GLN A 36 -7.36 -12.54 -4.19
C GLN A 36 -6.50 -11.49 -4.91
N GLU A 37 -7.12 -10.49 -5.53
CA GLU A 37 -6.41 -9.41 -6.21
C GLU A 37 -5.67 -8.50 -5.22
N THR A 38 -6.28 -8.11 -4.09
CA THR A 38 -5.58 -7.35 -3.03
C THR A 38 -4.38 -8.15 -2.48
N CYS A 39 -4.55 -9.45 -2.21
CA CYS A 39 -3.44 -10.34 -1.81
C CYS A 39 -2.31 -10.40 -2.85
N ARG A 40 -2.66 -10.48 -4.14
CA ARG A 40 -1.69 -10.49 -5.24
C ARG A 40 -0.92 -9.17 -5.29
N LYS A 41 -1.62 -8.04 -5.17
CA LYS A 41 -1.04 -6.69 -5.18
C LYS A 41 -0.08 -6.45 -4.03
N ILE A 42 -0.46 -6.80 -2.79
CA ILE A 42 0.42 -6.67 -1.61
C ILE A 42 1.71 -7.49 -1.82
N LYS A 43 1.63 -8.71 -2.36
CA LYS A 43 2.82 -9.55 -2.63
C LYS A 43 3.72 -8.93 -3.70
N ALA A 44 3.16 -8.26 -4.69
CA ALA A 44 3.89 -7.64 -5.78
C ALA A 44 4.42 -6.24 -5.47
N LEU A 45 4.00 -5.62 -4.35
CA LEU A 45 4.28 -4.23 -4.00
C LEU A 45 5.77 -3.86 -3.99
N HIS A 46 6.63 -4.81 -3.63
CA HIS A 46 8.09 -4.64 -3.62
C HIS A 46 8.70 -4.38 -5.00
N LEU A 47 8.00 -4.71 -6.09
CA LEU A 47 8.42 -4.46 -7.47
C LEU A 47 7.93 -3.11 -8.00
N TYR A 48 6.94 -2.50 -7.33
CA TYR A 48 6.23 -1.32 -7.81
C TYR A 48 6.36 -0.16 -6.80
N ASP A 49 5.33 0.06 -5.99
CA ASP A 49 5.17 1.25 -5.17
C ASP A 49 6.21 1.35 -4.06
N CYS A 50 6.52 0.25 -3.36
CA CYS A 50 7.64 0.23 -2.41
C CYS A 50 8.98 0.52 -3.08
N LEU A 51 9.19 0.02 -4.31
CA LEU A 51 10.44 0.24 -5.05
C LEU A 51 10.60 1.73 -5.38
N ARG A 52 9.54 2.36 -5.87
CA ARG A 52 9.50 3.79 -6.20
C ARG A 52 9.67 4.63 -4.94
N ALA A 53 8.84 4.40 -3.92
CA ALA A 53 8.83 5.18 -2.69
C ALA A 53 10.20 5.12 -1.99
N ASN A 54 10.79 3.92 -1.86
CA ASN A 54 12.10 3.76 -1.24
C ASN A 54 13.23 4.40 -2.07
N LYS A 55 13.34 4.10 -3.37
CA LYS A 55 14.46 4.60 -4.19
C LYS A 55 14.39 6.11 -4.41
N SER A 56 13.21 6.66 -4.65
CA SER A 56 13.04 8.09 -4.93
C SER A 56 13.34 8.96 -3.71
N THR A 57 12.98 8.52 -2.50
CA THR A 57 13.29 9.24 -1.25
C THR A 57 14.75 9.04 -0.84
N SER A 58 15.26 7.81 -0.96
CA SER A 58 16.66 7.48 -0.64
C SER A 58 17.66 8.23 -1.52
N ALA A 59 17.31 8.52 -2.79
CA ALA A 59 18.15 9.33 -3.69
C ALA A 59 18.47 10.72 -3.13
N TRP A 60 17.67 11.22 -2.19
CA TRP A 60 17.86 12.51 -1.52
C TRP A 60 18.15 12.37 -0.01
N GLY A 61 18.51 11.17 0.46
CA GLY A 61 18.79 10.92 1.87
C GLY A 61 17.59 11.23 2.78
N LEU A 62 16.38 10.90 2.30
CA LEU A 62 15.12 11.00 3.02
C LEU A 62 14.59 9.59 3.26
N GLU A 63 14.16 9.31 4.49
CA GLU A 63 13.49 8.06 4.84
C GLU A 63 11.99 8.17 4.60
N ASP A 64 11.39 7.09 4.09
CA ASP A 64 9.95 6.97 3.90
C ASP A 64 9.36 5.96 4.88
N GLY A 65 8.42 6.41 5.71
CA GLY A 65 7.64 5.54 6.59
C GLY A 65 6.26 5.28 5.98
N ILE A 66 5.86 4.01 5.92
CA ILE A 66 4.63 3.59 5.24
C ILE A 66 3.70 2.88 6.25
N PRO A 67 2.83 3.60 6.98
CA PRO A 67 2.03 3.03 8.06
C PRO A 67 1.05 1.94 7.61
N PHE A 68 0.50 2.06 6.39
CA PHE A 68 -0.39 1.06 5.82
C PHE A 68 0.28 -0.30 5.61
N LEU A 69 1.62 -0.35 5.53
CA LEU A 69 2.36 -1.59 5.37
C LEU A 69 2.88 -2.16 6.70
N ASP A 70 2.43 -1.62 7.83
CA ASP A 70 2.68 -2.25 9.13
C ASP A 70 2.05 -3.65 9.17
N LYS A 71 2.79 -4.62 9.73
CA LYS A 71 2.32 -6.02 9.78
C LYS A 71 1.02 -6.18 10.57
N LYS A 72 0.85 -5.45 11.67
CA LYS A 72 -0.38 -5.55 12.48
C LYS A 72 -1.55 -4.94 11.72
N PHE A 73 -1.33 -3.80 11.08
CA PHE A 73 -2.34 -3.18 10.24
C PHE A 73 -2.76 -4.09 9.09
N ILE A 74 -1.79 -4.66 8.35
CA ILE A 74 -2.08 -5.60 7.25
C ILE A 74 -2.89 -6.78 7.77
N ASN A 75 -2.49 -7.42 8.87
CA ASN A 75 -3.22 -8.57 9.40
C ASN A 75 -4.68 -8.21 9.72
N ILE A 76 -4.90 -7.10 10.44
CA ILE A 76 -6.26 -6.63 10.77
C ILE A 76 -7.04 -6.32 9.48
N ALA A 77 -6.45 -5.57 8.55
CA ALA A 77 -7.13 -5.16 7.34
C ALA A 77 -7.47 -6.34 6.43
N MET A 78 -6.59 -7.36 6.36
CA MET A 78 -6.79 -8.54 5.53
C MET A 78 -7.74 -9.57 6.16
N ASP A 79 -7.94 -9.53 7.48
CA ASP A 79 -8.89 -10.39 8.20
C ASP A 79 -10.34 -9.88 8.15
N ILE A 80 -10.57 -8.62 7.75
CA ILE A 80 -11.92 -8.07 7.55
C ILE A 80 -12.59 -8.75 6.36
N ASP A 81 -13.88 -9.08 6.48
CA ASP A 81 -14.67 -9.63 5.36
C ASP A 81 -14.55 -8.68 4.14
N PRO A 82 -14.03 -9.16 2.99
CA PRO A 82 -13.79 -8.33 1.81
C PRO A 82 -15.04 -7.61 1.30
N GLU A 83 -16.24 -8.09 1.64
CA GLU A 83 -17.51 -7.41 1.36
C GLU A 83 -17.54 -5.96 1.89
N TRP A 84 -16.91 -5.68 3.04
CA TRP A 84 -16.85 -4.32 3.60
C TRP A 84 -15.93 -3.36 2.83
N LYS A 85 -15.17 -3.87 1.87
CA LYS A 85 -14.21 -3.10 1.05
C LYS A 85 -14.69 -2.89 -0.39
N MET A 86 -15.76 -3.57 -0.80
CA MET A 86 -16.32 -3.50 -2.17
C MET A 86 -17.29 -2.34 -2.36
#